data_AF-A0AAE9A6J4-F1
#
_entry.id   AF-A0AAE9A6J4-F1
#
_cell.length_a   1.000
_cell.length_b   1.000
_cell.length_c   1.000
_cell.angle_alpha   90.00
_cell.angle_beta   90.00
_cell.angle_gamma   90.00
#
_symmetry.space_group_name_H-M   'P 1'
#
loop_
_entity.id
_entity.type
_entity.pdbx_description
1 polymer ?
#
loop_
_entity_poly.entity_id
_entity_poly.type
_entity_poly.pdbx_seq_one_letter_code
_entity_poly.pdbx_strand_id
1 'polypeptide(L)'
;MDTTNAILADITTTISGVIGDFDQSSVLWALIVGIILAFLLGAGMGANDVSNAFGTSVGSGVVTIIQAYIMASIFETLGSVLVGWSVTDTMRKGVVDTTQYANDPKELLLGQVAILGGCAAWLMIATVFHMPVSTTHSLVGATVGFSIVLRGFDGIQWMAIVKIVASWFISPILSGTISCIIYIIVDHTVLRTANPVKSGLRALPVFYFVCLAFNALMIFWDGSKLLKFDQIPSWGIVIIVLGVGFLAAAFAHFVMKPRIQAKIQDSEVPPTPPCFSDMESGRGSAELKEIKNGDEQIQPKPEQAPGKVRKFFNWLLPDRSRVDSRSTTQLFSTIQVFTACFAGFAHGAQDVSNAVAPLAALISIYRYKSVEQKEVVPIYVLLYGVFAICVGLWVLGHRVIKTVGQKMSEINPASGFTIEFGAAMTSLLASKIGLPISTTHCLVGSVVAVGSIRSGEGIKWSIFRNIVISWVVTLPVAGAISAGIMLVLKWIAL
;
A
#
# COMPACT_ATOMS: atom_id res chain seq x y z
N MET A 1 -50.15 -33.06 -33.94
CA MET A 1 -49.98 -31.70 -33.38
C MET A 1 -49.40 -31.73 -31.97
N ASP A 2 -49.30 -32.89 -31.29
CA ASP A 2 -48.94 -32.95 -29.88
C ASP A 2 -47.44 -33.11 -29.57
N THR A 3 -46.63 -33.66 -30.48
CA THR A 3 -45.19 -33.86 -30.26
C THR A 3 -44.39 -32.57 -30.34
N THR A 4 -44.73 -31.66 -31.25
CA THR A 4 -44.06 -30.35 -31.38
C THR A 4 -44.35 -29.45 -30.17
N ASN A 5 -45.57 -29.49 -29.65
CA ASN A 5 -45.96 -28.74 -28.45
C ASN A 5 -45.32 -29.32 -27.18
N ALA A 6 -45.17 -30.65 -27.09
CA ALA A 6 -44.45 -31.29 -25.99
C ALA A 6 -42.96 -30.92 -26.00
N ILE A 7 -42.30 -30.95 -27.17
CA ILE A 7 -40.90 -30.54 -27.30
C ILE A 7 -40.72 -29.05 -27.02
N LEU A 8 -41.64 -28.19 -27.48
CA LEU A 8 -41.61 -26.76 -27.17
C LEU A 8 -41.86 -26.52 -25.68
N ALA A 9 -42.78 -27.24 -25.04
CA ALA A 9 -43.00 -27.15 -23.60
C ALA A 9 -41.77 -27.63 -22.82
N ASP A 10 -41.11 -28.71 -23.24
CA ASP A 10 -39.91 -29.22 -22.59
C ASP A 10 -38.71 -28.28 -22.78
N ILE A 11 -38.54 -27.71 -23.98
CA ILE A 11 -37.55 -26.65 -24.25
C ILE A 11 -37.87 -25.39 -23.45
N THR A 12 -39.13 -24.96 -23.36
CA THR A 12 -39.53 -23.78 -22.59
C THR A 12 -39.37 -24.02 -21.10
N THR A 13 -39.66 -25.23 -20.60
CA THR A 13 -39.46 -25.61 -19.19
C THR A 13 -37.97 -25.77 -18.86
N THR A 14 -37.17 -26.24 -19.81
CA THR A 14 -35.70 -26.31 -19.69
C THR A 14 -35.08 -24.92 -19.75
N ILE A 15 -35.57 -24.01 -20.60
CA ILE A 15 -35.11 -22.61 -20.66
C ILE A 15 -35.55 -21.84 -19.40
N SER A 16 -36.79 -22.01 -18.93
CA SER A 16 -37.28 -21.42 -17.69
C SER A 16 -36.70 -22.06 -16.43
N GLY A 17 -36.21 -23.31 -16.50
CA GLY A 17 -35.49 -23.98 -15.42
C GLY A 17 -34.00 -23.66 -15.38
N VAL A 18 -33.39 -23.34 -16.52
CA VAL A 18 -32.00 -22.87 -16.64
C VAL A 18 -31.88 -21.37 -16.31
N ILE A 19 -32.92 -20.59 -16.59
CA ILE A 19 -33.09 -19.23 -16.06
C ILE A 19 -33.89 -19.36 -14.76
N GLY A 20 -33.26 -19.87 -13.70
CA GLY A 20 -33.81 -19.72 -12.36
C GLY A 20 -34.25 -18.26 -12.18
N ASP A 21 -35.47 -18.07 -11.67
CA ASP A 21 -36.22 -16.82 -11.67
C ASP A 21 -35.50 -15.75 -10.80
N PHE A 22 -34.39 -15.21 -11.30
CA PHE A 22 -33.61 -14.18 -10.65
C PHE A 22 -34.39 -12.87 -10.80
N ASP A 23 -35.29 -12.65 -9.86
CA ASP A 23 -36.04 -11.43 -9.74
C ASP A 23 -35.13 -10.33 -9.19
N GLN A 24 -34.68 -9.46 -10.11
CA GLN A 24 -33.87 -8.29 -9.79
C GLN A 24 -34.56 -7.36 -8.77
N SER A 25 -35.89 -7.27 -8.78
CA SER A 25 -36.61 -6.39 -7.87
C SER A 25 -36.47 -6.86 -6.41
N SER A 26 -36.49 -8.18 -6.18
CA SER A 26 -36.30 -8.79 -4.86
C SER A 26 -34.91 -8.56 -4.25
N VAL A 27 -33.89 -8.26 -5.06
CA VAL A 27 -32.49 -8.06 -4.62
C VAL A 27 -31.98 -6.64 -4.80
N LEU A 28 -32.82 -5.70 -5.25
CA LEU A 28 -32.44 -4.29 -5.44
C LEU A 28 -31.98 -3.63 -4.13
N TRP A 29 -32.64 -3.95 -3.01
CA TRP A 29 -32.24 -3.45 -1.69
C TRP A 29 -30.81 -3.91 -1.35
N ALA A 30 -30.43 -5.15 -1.69
CA ALA A 30 -29.12 -5.71 -1.43
C ALA A 30 -28.04 -5.01 -2.26
N LEU A 31 -28.37 -4.62 -3.49
CA LEU A 31 -27.51 -3.77 -4.33
C LEU A 31 -27.29 -2.39 -3.70
N ILE A 32 -28.34 -1.72 -3.23
CA ILE A 32 -28.25 -0.40 -2.59
C ILE A 32 -27.39 -0.49 -1.32
N VAL A 33 -27.66 -1.48 -0.47
CA VAL A 33 -26.88 -1.73 0.75
C VAL A 33 -25.42 -2.05 0.40
N GLY A 34 -25.18 -2.90 -0.60
CA GLY A 34 -23.84 -3.23 -1.08
C GLY A 34 -23.06 -2.00 -1.55
N ILE A 35 -23.69 -1.09 -2.31
CA ILE A 35 -23.06 0.17 -2.73
C ILE A 35 -22.64 0.99 -1.49
N ILE A 36 -23.53 1.17 -0.52
CA ILE A 36 -23.23 1.90 0.72
C ILE A 36 -22.10 1.22 1.52
N LEU A 37 -22.13 -0.09 1.67
CA LEU A 37 -21.08 -0.84 2.37
C LEU A 37 -19.74 -0.77 1.64
N ALA A 38 -19.73 -0.76 0.31
CA ALA A 38 -18.52 -0.56 -0.47
C ALA A 38 -17.94 0.85 -0.28
N PHE A 39 -18.78 1.87 -0.12
CA PHE A 39 -18.32 3.21 0.29
C PHE A 39 -17.69 3.19 1.67
N LEU A 40 -18.33 2.55 2.65
CA LEU A 40 -17.81 2.46 4.00
C LEU A 40 -16.51 1.66 4.07
N LEU A 41 -16.41 0.57 3.30
CA LEU A 41 -15.18 -0.19 3.12
C LEU A 41 -14.08 0.70 2.51
N GLY A 42 -14.38 1.39 1.41
CA GLY A 42 -13.48 2.34 0.77
C GLY A 42 -12.97 3.40 1.74
N ALA A 43 -13.88 4.04 2.48
CA ALA A 43 -13.53 5.03 3.48
C ALA A 43 -12.70 4.46 4.65
N GLY A 44 -13.03 3.25 5.11
CA GLY A 44 -12.25 2.54 6.12
C GLY A 44 -10.82 2.25 5.66
N MET A 45 -10.65 1.84 4.40
CA MET A 45 -9.33 1.61 3.78
C MET A 45 -8.52 2.90 3.72
N GLY A 46 -9.07 3.98 3.15
CA GLY A 46 -8.36 5.26 3.07
C GLY A 46 -7.93 5.80 4.43
N ALA A 47 -8.71 5.52 5.49
CA ALA A 47 -8.37 5.88 6.85
C ALA A 47 -7.24 5.03 7.47
N ASN A 48 -7.23 3.72 7.20
CA ASN A 48 -6.25 2.78 7.76
C ASN A 48 -4.92 2.81 6.98
N ASP A 49 -5.04 2.79 5.65
CA ASP A 49 -3.98 2.37 4.76
C ASP A 49 -3.17 3.56 4.20
N VAL A 50 -3.62 4.83 4.36
CA VAL A 50 -2.80 6.03 4.02
C VAL A 50 -1.41 6.01 4.66
N SER A 51 -1.34 5.45 5.87
CA SER A 51 -0.10 5.32 6.63
C SER A 51 0.93 4.45 5.92
N ASN A 52 0.50 3.56 5.03
CA ASN A 52 1.36 2.68 4.24
C ASN A 52 2.13 3.43 3.14
N ALA A 53 1.54 4.50 2.59
CA ALA A 53 2.16 5.29 1.53
C ALA A 53 2.90 6.53 2.06
N PHE A 54 2.30 7.24 3.02
CA PHE A 54 2.81 8.53 3.50
C PHE A 54 3.26 8.52 4.96
N GLY A 55 3.13 7.40 5.69
CA GLY A 55 3.51 7.33 7.10
C GLY A 55 5.00 7.58 7.34
N THR A 56 5.87 7.11 6.44
CA THR A 56 7.33 7.33 6.52
C THR A 56 7.75 8.76 6.18
N SER A 57 7.08 9.42 5.24
CA SER A 57 7.37 10.81 4.84
C SER A 57 6.79 11.84 5.81
N VAL A 58 5.64 11.54 6.41
CA VAL A 58 5.12 12.29 7.57
C VAL A 58 5.98 12.01 8.80
N GLY A 59 6.39 10.76 9.00
CA GLY A 59 7.19 10.33 10.14
C GLY A 59 8.58 10.96 10.19
N SER A 60 9.24 11.08 9.03
CA SER A 60 10.54 11.75 8.87
C SER A 60 10.45 13.29 8.91
N GLY A 61 9.25 13.86 9.01
CA GLY A 61 9.01 15.30 9.04
C GLY A 61 9.17 16.00 7.68
N VAL A 62 9.27 15.25 6.59
CA VAL A 62 9.44 15.78 5.23
C VAL A 62 8.15 16.34 4.66
N VAL A 63 7.03 15.68 4.96
CA VAL A 63 5.70 16.00 4.45
C VAL A 63 4.77 16.29 5.62
N THR A 64 3.98 17.36 5.54
CA THR A 64 2.91 17.60 6.54
C THR A 64 1.72 16.69 6.27
N ILE A 65 0.90 16.44 7.29
CA ILE A 65 -0.27 15.56 7.14
C ILE A 65 -1.22 16.05 6.03
N ILE A 66 -1.45 17.36 5.92
CA ILE A 66 -2.31 17.93 4.87
C ILE A 66 -1.68 17.73 3.48
N GLN A 67 -0.37 17.94 3.35
CA GLN A 67 0.33 17.68 2.09
C GLN A 67 0.25 16.20 1.70
N ALA A 68 0.40 15.29 2.67
CA ALA A 68 0.23 13.86 2.46
C ALA A 68 -1.16 13.54 1.94
N TYR A 69 -2.23 14.16 2.47
CA TYR A 69 -3.60 13.89 2.00
C TYR A 69 -3.85 14.38 0.58
N ILE A 70 -3.33 15.56 0.23
CA ILE A 70 -3.43 16.09 -1.14
C ILE A 70 -2.70 15.15 -2.11
N MET A 71 -1.47 14.76 -1.78
CA MET A 71 -0.69 13.85 -2.62
C MET A 71 -1.33 12.46 -2.70
N ALA A 72 -1.78 11.88 -1.59
CA ALA A 72 -2.50 10.61 -1.57
C ALA A 72 -3.74 10.65 -2.46
N SER A 73 -4.58 11.69 -2.32
CA SER A 73 -5.77 11.84 -3.15
C SER A 73 -5.46 11.85 -4.65
N ILE A 74 -4.36 12.48 -5.07
CA ILE A 74 -3.95 12.53 -6.48
C ILE A 74 -3.37 11.19 -6.91
N PHE A 75 -2.34 10.70 -6.22
CA PHE A 75 -1.56 9.56 -6.67
C PHE A 75 -2.27 8.22 -6.46
N GLU A 76 -3.06 8.05 -5.38
CA GLU A 76 -3.88 6.85 -5.22
C GLU A 76 -4.98 6.79 -6.29
N THR A 77 -5.57 7.93 -6.66
CA THR A 77 -6.51 8.01 -7.79
C THR A 77 -5.85 7.60 -9.10
N LEU A 78 -4.66 8.13 -9.39
CA LEU A 78 -3.92 7.78 -10.60
C LEU A 78 -3.55 6.30 -10.64
N GLY A 79 -3.07 5.74 -9.53
CA GLY A 79 -2.72 4.33 -9.39
C GLY A 79 -3.90 3.41 -9.65
N SER A 80 -5.03 3.72 -9.02
CA SER A 80 -6.28 2.97 -9.19
C SER A 80 -6.75 2.94 -10.64
N VAL A 81 -6.81 4.09 -11.31
CA VAL A 81 -7.34 4.19 -12.68
C VAL A 81 -6.41 3.54 -13.69
N LEU A 82 -5.09 3.71 -13.53
CA LEU A 82 -4.11 3.24 -14.52
C LEU A 82 -3.77 1.74 -14.36
N VAL A 83 -3.71 1.23 -13.12
CA VAL A 83 -3.22 -0.14 -12.84
C VAL A 83 -4.25 -1.00 -12.11
N GLY A 84 -5.13 -0.41 -11.30
CA GLY A 84 -6.02 -1.15 -10.38
C GLY A 84 -7.08 -2.04 -11.03
N TRP A 85 -7.34 -1.90 -12.32
CA TRP A 85 -8.24 -2.81 -13.05
C TRP A 85 -7.76 -4.28 -13.02
N SER A 86 -6.45 -4.51 -13.11
CA SER A 86 -5.86 -5.86 -13.25
C SER A 86 -5.99 -6.70 -11.97
N VAL A 87 -5.78 -6.06 -10.83
CA VAL A 87 -5.90 -6.67 -9.50
C VAL A 87 -7.37 -6.89 -9.15
N THR A 88 -8.26 -5.95 -9.52
CA THR A 88 -9.69 -6.07 -9.25
C THR A 88 -10.30 -7.31 -9.89
N ASP A 89 -9.93 -7.60 -11.14
CA ASP A 89 -10.45 -8.77 -11.85
C ASP A 89 -9.96 -10.09 -11.24
N THR A 90 -8.70 -10.11 -10.77
CA THR A 90 -8.11 -11.27 -10.11
C THR A 90 -8.75 -11.53 -8.74
N MET A 91 -9.04 -10.47 -7.98
CA MET A 91 -9.67 -10.58 -6.64
C MET A 91 -11.10 -11.07 -6.71
N ARG A 92 -11.85 -10.56 -7.69
CA ARG A 92 -13.25 -10.93 -7.86
C ARG A 92 -13.43 -12.42 -8.22
N LYS A 93 -12.52 -12.95 -9.06
CA LYS A 93 -12.57 -14.32 -9.63
C LYS A 93 -11.87 -15.38 -8.80
N GLY A 94 -10.95 -14.98 -7.91
CA GLY A 94 -9.94 -15.90 -7.36
C GLY A 94 -10.26 -16.56 -6.02
N VAL A 95 -11.23 -16.06 -5.22
CA VAL A 95 -11.38 -16.51 -3.82
C VAL A 95 -12.60 -17.41 -3.58
N VAL A 96 -13.71 -17.13 -4.26
CA VAL A 96 -14.96 -17.90 -4.14
C VAL A 96 -15.09 -18.86 -5.32
N ASP A 97 -15.47 -20.11 -5.06
CA ASP A 97 -15.83 -21.02 -6.14
C ASP A 97 -17.22 -20.69 -6.68
N THR A 98 -17.28 -19.91 -7.75
CA THR A 98 -18.54 -19.49 -8.38
C THR A 98 -19.34 -20.67 -8.93
N THR A 99 -18.73 -21.82 -9.20
CA THR A 99 -19.44 -23.00 -9.73
C THR A 99 -20.44 -23.57 -8.74
N GLN A 100 -20.14 -23.50 -7.44
CA GLN A 100 -21.05 -23.94 -6.37
C GLN A 100 -22.30 -23.07 -6.24
N TYR A 101 -22.25 -21.84 -6.78
CA TYR A 101 -23.35 -20.89 -6.74
C TYR A 101 -24.05 -20.74 -8.10
N ALA A 102 -23.69 -21.55 -9.10
CA ALA A 102 -24.22 -21.42 -10.47
C ALA A 102 -25.74 -21.51 -10.53
N ASN A 103 -26.34 -22.34 -9.69
CA ASN A 103 -27.79 -22.53 -9.63
C ASN A 103 -28.48 -21.49 -8.75
N ASP A 104 -27.75 -20.79 -7.87
CA ASP A 104 -28.29 -19.85 -6.89
C ASP A 104 -27.55 -18.49 -6.91
N PRO A 105 -27.61 -17.70 -8.01
CA PRO A 105 -26.88 -16.43 -8.10
C PRO A 105 -27.25 -15.42 -7.00
N LYS A 106 -28.48 -15.51 -6.47
CA LYS A 106 -28.97 -14.70 -5.35
C LYS A 106 -28.14 -14.91 -4.09
N GLU A 107 -27.73 -16.15 -3.80
CA GLU A 107 -26.90 -16.46 -2.64
C GLU A 107 -25.53 -15.80 -2.75
N LEU A 108 -24.90 -15.88 -3.92
CA LEU A 108 -23.59 -15.25 -4.15
C LEU A 108 -23.68 -13.73 -4.06
N LEU A 109 -24.78 -13.13 -4.53
CA LEU A 109 -25.04 -11.69 -4.41
C LEU A 109 -25.12 -11.26 -2.95
N LEU A 110 -25.90 -11.96 -2.13
CA LEU A 110 -25.98 -11.69 -0.68
C LEU A 110 -24.64 -11.95 0.01
N GLY A 111 -23.87 -12.93 -0.45
CA GLY A 111 -22.49 -13.17 -0.02
C GLY A 111 -21.59 -11.96 -0.25
N GLN A 112 -21.70 -11.27 -1.39
CA GLN A 112 -20.94 -10.03 -1.62
C GLN A 112 -21.32 -8.92 -0.63
N VAL A 113 -22.60 -8.80 -0.26
CA VAL A 113 -23.05 -7.86 0.79
C VAL A 113 -22.44 -8.22 2.14
N ALA A 114 -22.41 -9.51 2.49
CA ALA A 114 -21.79 -9.99 3.72
C ALA A 114 -20.27 -9.75 3.74
N ILE A 115 -19.58 -9.90 2.61
CA ILE A 115 -18.14 -9.57 2.49
C ILE A 115 -17.93 -8.08 2.76
N LEU A 116 -18.63 -7.22 2.02
CA LEU A 116 -18.51 -5.77 2.14
C LEU A 116 -18.79 -5.30 3.57
N GLY A 117 -19.86 -5.82 4.20
CA GLY A 117 -20.22 -5.47 5.57
C GLY A 117 -19.22 -5.97 6.60
N GLY A 118 -18.74 -7.21 6.48
CA GLY A 118 -17.75 -7.78 7.38
C GLY A 118 -16.41 -7.03 7.34
N CYS A 119 -15.93 -6.72 6.14
CA CYS A 119 -14.72 -5.93 5.94
C CYS A 119 -14.87 -4.50 6.45
N ALA A 120 -15.95 -3.80 6.06
CA ALA A 120 -16.18 -2.42 6.47
C ALA A 120 -16.27 -2.29 7.99
N ALA A 121 -17.02 -3.17 8.66
CA ALA A 121 -17.14 -3.17 10.11
C ALA A 121 -15.78 -3.39 10.80
N TRP A 122 -15.03 -4.41 10.38
CA TRP A 122 -13.71 -4.68 10.98
C TRP A 122 -12.71 -3.54 10.76
N LEU A 123 -12.60 -2.99 9.54
CA LEU A 123 -11.67 -1.88 9.28
C LEU A 123 -12.02 -0.64 10.07
N MET A 124 -13.31 -0.32 10.22
CA MET A 124 -13.74 0.81 11.05
C MET A 124 -13.37 0.58 12.53
N ILE A 125 -13.59 -0.63 13.05
CA ILE A 125 -13.19 -1.01 14.42
C ILE A 125 -11.67 -0.87 14.59
N ALA A 126 -10.88 -1.46 13.68
CA ALA A 126 -9.43 -1.41 13.73
C ALA A 126 -8.89 0.03 13.67
N THR A 127 -9.47 0.86 12.81
CA THR A 127 -9.13 2.28 12.68
C THR A 127 -9.45 3.07 13.95
N VAL A 128 -10.57 2.79 14.63
CA VAL A 128 -10.90 3.40 15.94
C VAL A 128 -9.89 3.01 17.01
N PHE A 129 -9.39 1.77 16.98
CA PHE A 129 -8.34 1.29 17.88
C PHE A 129 -6.92 1.65 17.42
N HIS A 130 -6.77 2.46 16.36
CA HIS A 130 -5.47 2.89 15.81
C HIS A 130 -4.57 1.71 15.41
N MET A 131 -5.17 0.59 15.03
CA MET A 131 -4.45 -0.62 14.63
C MET A 131 -4.24 -0.62 13.11
N PRO A 132 -2.99 -0.63 12.62
CA PRO A 132 -2.73 -0.91 11.22
C PRO A 132 -3.07 -2.37 10.97
N VAL A 133 -4.04 -2.61 10.09
CA VAL A 133 -4.47 -3.96 9.71
C VAL A 133 -4.29 -4.13 8.21
N SER A 134 -4.57 -5.34 7.72
CA SER A 134 -4.49 -5.65 6.29
C SER A 134 -5.91 -5.79 5.74
N THR A 135 -6.27 -4.90 4.81
CA THR A 135 -7.56 -5.00 4.13
C THR A 135 -7.68 -6.30 3.33
N THR A 136 -6.61 -6.74 2.67
CA THR A 136 -6.58 -8.03 1.94
C THR A 136 -6.91 -9.21 2.85
N HIS A 137 -6.43 -9.23 4.10
CA HIS A 137 -6.79 -10.27 5.07
C HIS A 137 -8.26 -10.20 5.48
N SER A 138 -8.75 -8.97 5.66
CA SER A 138 -10.15 -8.71 6.01
C SER A 138 -11.07 -9.27 4.93
N LEU A 139 -10.72 -9.07 3.66
CA LEU A 139 -11.46 -9.56 2.50
C LEU A 139 -11.47 -11.08 2.42
N VAL A 140 -10.31 -11.71 2.56
CA VAL A 140 -10.18 -13.18 2.53
C VAL A 140 -10.93 -13.79 3.71
N GLY A 141 -10.77 -13.24 4.92
CA GLY A 141 -11.47 -13.69 6.11
C GLY A 141 -12.99 -13.59 5.95
N ALA A 142 -13.50 -12.44 5.51
CA ALA A 142 -14.92 -12.23 5.26
C ALA A 142 -15.47 -13.18 4.19
N THR A 143 -14.70 -13.40 3.11
CA THR A 143 -15.04 -14.35 2.04
C THR A 143 -15.19 -15.78 2.57
N VAL A 144 -14.24 -16.24 3.38
CA VAL A 144 -14.33 -17.54 4.06
C VAL A 144 -15.55 -17.59 4.99
N GLY A 145 -15.79 -16.51 5.75
CA GLY A 145 -16.89 -16.41 6.70
C GLY A 145 -18.27 -16.63 6.08
N PHE A 146 -18.62 -15.88 5.03
CA PHE A 146 -19.93 -16.06 4.41
C PHE A 146 -20.04 -17.42 3.68
N SER A 147 -18.95 -17.87 3.05
CA SER A 147 -18.96 -19.12 2.27
C SER A 147 -19.22 -20.33 3.17
N ILE A 148 -18.62 -20.37 4.37
CA ILE A 148 -18.88 -21.40 5.38
C ILE A 148 -20.37 -21.46 5.76
N VAL A 149 -21.04 -20.31 5.86
CA VAL A 149 -22.47 -20.26 6.25
C VAL A 149 -23.40 -20.82 5.16
N LEU A 150 -23.06 -20.59 3.88
CA LEU A 150 -23.90 -20.99 2.75
C LEU A 150 -23.58 -22.39 2.23
N ARG A 151 -22.30 -22.71 2.05
CA ARG A 151 -21.82 -23.91 1.35
C ARG A 151 -20.81 -24.72 2.18
N GLY A 152 -20.60 -24.37 3.45
CA GLY A 152 -19.58 -25.03 4.26
C GLY A 152 -18.18 -24.81 3.69
N PHE A 153 -17.32 -25.83 3.79
CA PHE A 153 -15.94 -25.74 3.30
C PHE A 153 -15.80 -25.96 1.78
N ASP A 154 -16.86 -26.39 1.09
CA ASP A 154 -16.83 -26.71 -0.33
C ASP A 154 -17.00 -25.47 -1.23
N GLY A 155 -17.56 -24.37 -0.70
CA GLY A 155 -17.71 -23.10 -1.43
C GLY A 155 -16.40 -22.31 -1.60
N ILE A 156 -15.28 -22.83 -1.09
CA ILE A 156 -14.00 -22.13 -0.95
C ILE A 156 -12.94 -22.75 -1.87
N GLN A 157 -12.25 -21.90 -2.65
CA GLN A 157 -11.07 -22.32 -3.41
C GLN A 157 -9.84 -22.40 -2.50
N TRP A 158 -9.64 -23.52 -1.82
CA TRP A 158 -8.53 -23.72 -0.87
C TRP A 158 -7.15 -23.46 -1.46
N MET A 159 -6.91 -23.88 -2.70
CA MET A 159 -5.63 -23.64 -3.37
C MET A 159 -5.38 -22.15 -3.64
N ALA A 160 -6.44 -21.37 -3.88
CA ALA A 160 -6.29 -19.93 -3.98
C ALA A 160 -5.94 -19.33 -2.62
N ILE A 161 -6.66 -19.70 -1.55
CA ILE A 161 -6.34 -19.25 -0.18
C ILE A 161 -4.89 -19.58 0.19
N VAL A 162 -4.41 -20.79 -0.08
CA VAL A 162 -3.02 -21.17 0.22
C VAL A 162 -2.02 -20.26 -0.51
N LYS A 163 -2.26 -19.93 -1.79
CA LYS A 163 -1.42 -18.98 -2.54
C LYS A 163 -1.45 -17.59 -1.92
N ILE A 164 -2.62 -17.13 -1.45
CA ILE A 164 -2.78 -15.84 -0.78
C ILE A 164 -2.03 -15.83 0.57
N VAL A 165 -2.20 -16.87 1.39
CA VAL A 165 -1.49 -17.01 2.67
C VAL A 165 0.03 -17.05 2.46
N ALA A 166 0.51 -17.78 1.44
CA ALA A 166 1.93 -17.78 1.10
C ALA A 166 2.44 -16.37 0.72
N SER A 167 1.64 -15.60 -0.01
CA SER A 167 1.98 -14.22 -0.39
C SER A 167 2.20 -13.32 0.83
N TRP A 168 1.48 -13.54 1.94
CA TRP A 168 1.58 -12.74 3.16
C TRP A 168 2.93 -12.85 3.87
N PHE A 169 3.62 -13.97 3.70
CA PHE A 169 4.97 -14.18 4.22
C PHE A 169 6.04 -13.77 3.21
N ILE A 170 5.80 -14.05 1.93
CA ILE A 170 6.77 -13.72 0.87
C ILE A 170 6.88 -12.21 0.67
N SER A 171 5.76 -11.48 0.71
CA SER A 171 5.73 -10.04 0.41
C SER A 171 6.56 -9.16 1.36
N PRO A 172 6.54 -9.32 2.71
CA PRO A 172 7.39 -8.53 3.59
C PRO A 172 8.88 -8.90 3.47
N ILE A 173 9.20 -10.17 3.18
CA ILE A 173 10.59 -10.61 2.97
C ILE A 173 11.14 -10.03 1.67
N LEU A 174 10.36 -10.10 0.60
CA LEU A 174 10.73 -9.58 -0.71
C LEU A 174 10.91 -8.06 -0.67
N SER A 175 9.95 -7.33 -0.08
CA SER A 175 10.05 -5.87 0.05
C SER A 175 11.18 -5.44 0.97
N GLY A 176 11.40 -6.15 2.08
CA GLY A 176 12.54 -5.95 2.97
C GLY A 176 13.87 -6.13 2.24
N THR A 177 14.00 -7.20 1.46
CA THR A 177 15.21 -7.50 0.67
C THR A 177 15.47 -6.43 -0.37
N ILE A 178 14.46 -6.05 -1.16
CA ILE A 178 14.58 -4.99 -2.17
C ILE A 178 14.97 -3.66 -1.50
N SER A 179 14.31 -3.28 -0.41
CA SER A 179 14.61 -2.05 0.32
C SER A 179 16.03 -2.04 0.88
N CYS A 180 16.50 -3.16 1.44
CA CYS A 180 17.89 -3.30 1.91
C CYS A 180 18.90 -3.18 0.77
N ILE A 181 18.67 -3.82 -0.37
CA ILE A 181 19.57 -3.71 -1.54
C ILE A 181 19.66 -2.25 -1.98
N ILE A 182 18.53 -1.57 -2.10
CA ILE A 182 18.49 -0.18 -2.52
C ILE A 182 19.17 0.72 -1.49
N TYR A 183 18.94 0.49 -0.20
CA TYR A 183 19.64 1.21 0.86
C TYR A 183 21.16 1.00 0.81
N ILE A 184 21.64 -0.23 0.63
CA ILE A 184 23.06 -0.52 0.51
C ILE A 184 23.66 0.18 -0.72
N ILE A 185 22.96 0.22 -1.85
CA ILE A 185 23.40 0.94 -3.05
C ILE A 185 23.50 2.44 -2.78
N VAL A 186 22.46 3.04 -2.20
CA VAL A 186 22.43 4.47 -1.84
C VAL A 186 23.53 4.80 -0.84
N ASP A 187 23.75 3.91 0.13
CA ASP A 187 24.76 4.07 1.14
C ASP A 187 26.16 4.11 0.52
N HIS A 188 26.49 3.13 -0.33
CA HIS A 188 27.79 3.05 -1.03
C HIS A 188 28.03 4.18 -2.03
N THR A 189 26.99 4.56 -2.77
CA THR A 189 27.13 5.51 -3.89
C THR A 189 26.98 6.97 -3.47
N VAL A 190 26.26 7.23 -2.37
CA VAL A 190 25.92 8.59 -1.92
C VAL A 190 26.37 8.82 -0.48
N LEU A 191 25.82 8.10 0.51
CA LEU A 191 25.90 8.49 1.91
C LEU A 191 27.31 8.37 2.51
N ARG A 192 28.06 7.31 2.17
CA ARG A 192 29.42 7.10 2.68
C ARG A 192 30.51 7.83 1.90
N THR A 193 30.15 8.61 0.88
CA THR A 193 31.12 9.33 0.06
C THR A 193 31.64 10.57 0.78
N ALA A 194 32.82 11.06 0.40
CA ALA A 194 33.42 12.25 1.03
C ALA A 194 32.55 13.52 0.90
N ASN A 195 31.71 13.61 -0.13
CA ASN A 195 30.72 14.69 -0.27
C ASN A 195 29.36 14.11 -0.71
N PRO A 196 28.51 13.71 0.26
CA PRO A 196 27.23 13.06 -0.02
C PRO A 196 26.27 13.92 -0.84
N VAL A 197 26.27 15.24 -0.63
CA VAL A 197 25.40 16.16 -1.38
C VAL A 197 25.76 16.16 -2.87
N LYS A 198 27.05 16.30 -3.20
CA LYS A 198 27.51 16.29 -4.60
C LYS A 198 27.25 14.95 -5.27
N SER A 199 27.51 13.83 -4.56
CA SER A 199 27.24 12.48 -5.07
C SER A 199 25.75 12.25 -5.28
N GLY A 200 24.91 12.64 -4.33
CA GLY A 200 23.47 12.48 -4.43
C GLY A 200 22.84 13.33 -5.54
N LEU A 201 23.32 14.56 -5.75
CA LEU A 201 22.90 15.40 -6.88
C LEU A 201 23.30 14.82 -8.25
N ARG A 202 24.38 14.03 -8.31
CA ARG A 202 24.77 13.28 -9.53
C ARG A 202 23.92 12.03 -9.72
N ALA A 203 23.53 11.35 -8.64
CA ALA A 203 22.68 10.17 -8.67
C ALA A 203 21.20 10.50 -8.92
N LEU A 204 20.77 11.74 -8.61
CA LEU A 204 19.38 12.20 -8.71
C LEU A 204 18.68 11.87 -10.05
N PRO A 205 19.28 12.13 -11.23
CA PRO A 205 18.65 11.78 -12.50
C PRO A 205 18.42 10.27 -12.68
N VAL A 206 19.32 9.44 -12.15
CA VAL A 206 19.20 7.98 -12.22
C VAL A 206 18.04 7.50 -11.35
N PHE A 207 17.87 8.04 -10.14
CA PHE A 207 16.73 7.68 -9.29
C PHE A 207 15.39 8.05 -9.94
N TYR A 208 15.28 9.23 -10.53
CA TYR A 208 14.08 9.65 -11.25
C TYR A 208 13.83 8.79 -12.50
N PHE A 209 14.88 8.47 -13.25
CA PHE A 209 14.80 7.56 -14.40
C PHE A 209 14.22 6.21 -13.98
N VAL A 210 14.84 5.54 -13.01
CA VAL A 210 14.46 4.19 -12.59
C VAL A 210 13.03 4.19 -12.03
N CYS A 211 12.68 5.18 -11.22
CA CYS A 211 11.35 5.27 -10.62
C CYS A 211 10.25 5.48 -11.68
N LEU A 212 10.41 6.44 -12.60
CA LEU A 212 9.39 6.70 -13.62
C LEU A 212 9.36 5.63 -14.71
N ALA A 213 10.51 5.09 -15.11
CA ALA A 213 10.56 3.99 -16.07
C ALA A 213 9.86 2.75 -15.49
N PHE A 214 10.11 2.43 -14.22
CA PHE A 214 9.42 1.33 -13.56
C PHE A 214 7.90 1.56 -13.49
N ASN A 215 7.44 2.75 -13.11
CA ASN A 215 6.01 3.09 -13.14
C ASN A 215 5.41 2.96 -14.53
N ALA A 216 6.06 3.52 -15.55
CA ALA A 216 5.61 3.42 -16.94
C ALA A 216 5.53 1.94 -17.36
N LEU A 217 6.52 1.13 -16.99
CA LEU A 217 6.49 -0.31 -17.26
C LEU A 217 5.27 -0.96 -16.60
N MET A 218 4.99 -0.65 -15.33
CA MET A 218 3.81 -1.16 -14.63
C MET A 218 2.48 -0.61 -15.19
N ILE A 219 2.45 0.52 -15.89
CA ILE A 219 1.22 1.01 -16.53
C ILE A 219 0.98 0.29 -17.86
N PHE A 220 2.03 0.15 -18.67
CA PHE A 220 1.91 -0.29 -20.06
C PHE A 220 2.12 -1.80 -20.27
N TRP A 221 2.92 -2.48 -19.44
CA TRP A 221 3.10 -3.93 -19.55
C TRP A 221 1.82 -4.65 -19.11
N ASP A 222 1.21 -5.40 -20.02
CA ASP A 222 -0.14 -5.97 -19.86
C ASP A 222 -1.09 -4.88 -19.34
N GLY A 223 -1.10 -3.78 -20.09
CA GLY A 223 -1.81 -2.56 -19.74
C GLY A 223 -3.33 -2.70 -19.83
N SER A 224 -4.03 -1.68 -19.34
CA SER A 224 -5.48 -1.68 -19.26
C SER A 224 -6.19 -1.85 -20.60
N LYS A 225 -7.04 -2.90 -20.69
CA LYS A 225 -7.99 -3.08 -21.81
C LYS A 225 -8.95 -1.90 -21.94
N LEU A 226 -9.28 -1.26 -20.82
CA LEU A 226 -10.16 -0.08 -20.78
C LEU A 226 -9.50 1.13 -21.46
N LEU A 227 -8.19 1.31 -21.26
CA LEU A 227 -7.40 2.39 -21.88
C LEU A 227 -6.77 1.98 -23.21
N LYS A 228 -7.04 0.76 -23.68
CA LYS A 228 -6.45 0.14 -24.89
C LYS A 228 -4.92 0.06 -24.85
N PHE A 229 -4.33 0.01 -23.65
CA PHE A 229 -2.88 -0.16 -23.50
C PHE A 229 -2.43 -1.59 -23.80
N ASP A 230 -3.35 -2.55 -23.75
CA ASP A 230 -3.14 -3.94 -24.17
C ASP A 230 -2.82 -4.08 -25.66
N GLN A 231 -3.14 -3.07 -26.48
CA GLN A 231 -2.89 -3.09 -27.93
C GLN A 231 -1.48 -2.58 -28.31
N ILE A 232 -0.72 -2.08 -27.34
CA ILE A 232 0.62 -1.53 -27.61
C ILE A 232 1.62 -2.69 -27.76
N PRO A 233 2.36 -2.78 -28.88
CA PRO A 233 3.33 -3.85 -29.07
C PRO A 233 4.51 -3.70 -28.09
N SER A 234 5.16 -4.82 -27.74
CA SER A 234 6.22 -4.86 -26.72
C SER A 234 7.37 -3.89 -26.99
N TRP A 235 7.74 -3.66 -28.25
CA TRP A 235 8.77 -2.67 -28.62
C TRP A 235 8.32 -1.23 -28.34
N GLY A 236 7.03 -0.93 -28.53
CA GLY A 236 6.44 0.38 -28.22
C GLY A 236 6.45 0.66 -26.73
N ILE A 237 6.20 -0.37 -25.91
CA ILE A 237 6.30 -0.29 -24.45
C ILE A 237 7.74 0.09 -24.03
N VAL A 238 8.75 -0.57 -24.60
CA VAL A 238 10.16 -0.25 -24.30
C VAL A 238 10.50 1.21 -24.65
N ILE A 239 10.04 1.71 -25.79
CA ILE A 239 10.25 3.11 -26.20
C ILE A 239 9.58 4.07 -25.22
N ILE A 240 8.33 3.81 -24.83
CA ILE A 240 7.60 4.65 -23.88
C ILE A 240 8.29 4.65 -22.51
N VAL A 241 8.68 3.48 -22.01
CA VAL A 241 9.37 3.32 -20.72
C VAL A 241 10.69 4.08 -20.69
N LEU A 242 11.52 3.90 -21.71
CA LEU A 242 12.79 4.62 -21.82
C LEU A 242 12.57 6.11 -22.00
N GLY A 243 11.62 6.52 -22.84
CA GLY A 243 11.28 7.91 -23.10
C GLY A 243 10.83 8.64 -21.83
N VAL A 244 9.87 8.07 -21.10
CA VAL A 244 9.39 8.62 -19.81
C VAL A 244 10.52 8.67 -18.78
N GLY A 245 11.35 7.61 -18.71
CA GLY A 245 12.53 7.59 -17.84
C GLY A 245 13.52 8.70 -18.17
N PHE A 246 13.90 8.87 -19.44
CA PHE A 246 14.86 9.91 -19.86
C PHE A 246 14.31 11.32 -19.66
N LEU A 247 13.02 11.54 -19.90
CA LEU A 247 12.36 12.82 -19.61
C LEU A 247 12.38 13.13 -18.10
N ALA A 248 12.12 12.13 -17.26
CA ALA A 248 12.22 12.28 -15.81
C ALA A 248 13.66 12.58 -15.36
N ALA A 249 14.65 11.90 -15.95
CA ALA A 249 16.07 12.16 -15.69
C ALA A 249 16.47 13.59 -16.11
N ALA A 250 16.03 14.04 -17.28
CA ALA A 250 16.26 15.39 -17.77
C ALA A 250 15.62 16.43 -16.84
N PHE A 251 14.36 16.23 -16.44
CA PHE A 251 13.68 17.09 -15.47
C PHE A 251 14.43 17.14 -14.13
N ALA A 252 14.88 15.99 -13.63
CA ALA A 252 15.67 15.92 -12.40
C ALA A 252 17.01 16.68 -12.53
N HIS A 253 17.68 16.56 -13.67
CA HIS A 253 18.96 17.22 -13.92
C HIS A 253 18.84 18.73 -14.12
N PHE A 254 17.89 19.18 -14.95
CA PHE A 254 17.77 20.58 -15.35
C PHE A 254 16.88 21.41 -14.43
N VAL A 255 15.91 20.81 -13.73
CA VAL A 255 14.94 21.53 -12.91
C VAL A 255 15.12 21.23 -11.42
N MET A 256 15.17 19.95 -11.02
CA MET A 256 15.24 19.61 -9.59
C MET A 256 16.62 19.87 -8.99
N LYS A 257 17.69 19.43 -9.65
CA LYS A 257 19.07 19.61 -9.18
C LYS A 257 19.40 21.08 -8.85
N PRO A 258 19.17 22.09 -9.72
CA PRO A 258 19.47 23.47 -9.37
C PRO A 258 18.58 23.99 -8.24
N ARG A 259 17.30 23.60 -8.18
CA ARG A 259 16.40 23.99 -7.09
C ARG A 259 16.83 23.43 -5.74
N ILE A 260 17.26 22.17 -5.70
CA ILE A 260 17.76 21.55 -4.47
C ILE A 260 19.06 22.23 -4.03
N GLN A 261 19.96 22.54 -4.96
CA GLN A 261 21.19 23.26 -4.66
C GLN A 261 20.92 24.65 -4.07
N ALA A 262 20.00 25.42 -4.67
CA ALA A 262 19.59 26.72 -4.14
C ALA A 262 19.00 26.60 -2.73
N LYS A 263 18.10 25.63 -2.50
CA LYS A 263 17.49 25.39 -1.18
C LYS A 263 18.51 25.07 -0.08
N ILE A 264 19.54 24.29 -0.42
CA ILE A 264 20.62 23.93 0.50
C ILE A 264 21.46 25.17 0.82
N GLN A 265 21.82 25.98 -0.19
CA GLN A 265 22.57 27.22 0.00
C GLN A 265 21.82 28.24 0.87
N ASP A 266 20.52 28.46 0.61
CA ASP A 266 19.67 29.36 1.40
C ASP A 266 19.56 28.92 2.87
N SER A 267 19.67 27.62 3.14
CA SER A 267 19.59 27.06 4.49
C SER A 267 20.90 27.19 5.28
N GLU A 268 22.02 27.48 4.61
CA GLU A 268 23.34 27.68 5.23
C GLU A 268 23.59 29.16 5.58
N VAL A 269 22.74 30.10 5.12
CA VAL A 269 22.80 31.52 5.50
C VAL A 269 22.18 31.72 6.90
N PRO A 270 22.92 32.24 7.90
CA PRO A 270 22.33 32.55 9.22
C PRO A 270 21.22 33.60 9.08
N PRO A 271 20.15 33.56 9.88
CA PRO A 271 19.19 34.67 9.90
C PRO A 271 19.95 35.95 10.22
N THR A 272 19.76 36.97 9.40
CA THR A 272 20.28 38.32 9.63
C THR A 272 19.85 38.75 11.04
N PRO A 273 20.77 39.12 11.95
CA PRO A 273 20.34 39.65 13.24
C PRO A 273 19.44 40.86 12.98
N PRO A 274 18.32 41.01 13.71
CA PRO A 274 17.50 42.20 13.59
C PRO A 274 18.37 43.42 13.88
N CYS A 275 18.39 44.37 12.95
CA CYS A 275 18.99 45.67 13.15
C CYS A 275 18.12 46.45 14.14
N PHE A 276 18.38 46.29 15.43
CA PHE A 276 17.89 47.20 16.46
C PHE A 276 19.02 47.43 17.47
N SER A 277 19.60 48.62 17.38
CA SER A 277 20.16 49.32 18.51
C SER A 277 19.10 49.45 19.59
N ASP A 278 19.41 49.06 20.82
CA ASP A 278 19.27 49.92 21.99
C ASP A 278 19.95 49.27 23.21
N MET A 279 20.70 50.11 23.93
CA MET A 279 21.20 49.87 25.28
C MET A 279 20.02 49.72 26.24
N GLU A 280 20.06 48.74 27.14
CA GLU A 280 20.07 49.02 28.60
C GLU A 280 20.29 47.76 29.46
N SER A 281 21.29 47.90 30.33
CA SER A 281 21.38 47.46 31.74
C SER A 281 20.51 46.29 32.24
N GLY A 282 21.16 45.21 32.68
CA GLY A 282 20.56 44.24 33.60
C GLY A 282 21.56 43.21 34.12
N ARG A 283 22.00 43.38 35.37
CA ARG A 283 22.86 42.46 36.14
C ARG A 283 22.25 41.05 36.25
N GLY A 284 23.09 40.02 36.20
CA GLY A 284 22.72 38.65 36.55
C GLY A 284 23.92 37.70 36.50
N SER A 285 24.54 37.50 37.64
CA SER A 285 25.76 36.71 37.86
C SER A 285 25.66 35.26 37.41
N ALA A 286 26.77 34.74 36.90
CA ALA A 286 26.98 33.35 36.53
C ALA A 286 27.09 32.45 37.77
N GLU A 287 26.41 31.30 37.74
CA GLU A 287 26.81 30.09 38.47
C GLU A 287 27.21 29.02 37.44
N LEU A 288 28.52 28.87 37.25
CA LEU A 288 29.12 27.70 36.63
C LEU A 288 29.15 26.56 37.66
N LYS A 289 28.39 25.50 37.42
CA LYS A 289 28.60 24.22 38.11
C LYS A 289 29.73 23.46 37.40
N GLU A 290 30.89 23.41 38.04
CA GLU A 290 31.95 22.46 37.73
C GLU A 290 31.43 21.02 37.94
N ILE A 291 31.38 20.25 36.85
CA ILE A 291 31.29 18.78 36.93
C ILE A 291 32.72 18.27 36.97
N LYS A 292 33.10 17.67 38.10
CA LYS A 292 34.38 16.99 38.31
C LYS A 292 34.48 15.79 37.37
N ASN A 293 35.43 15.83 36.44
CA ASN A 293 35.92 14.63 35.77
C ASN A 293 36.81 13.85 36.75
N GLY A 294 36.34 12.68 37.17
CA GLY A 294 37.20 11.63 37.69
C GLY A 294 37.70 10.80 36.51
N ASP A 295 38.95 10.98 36.13
CA ASP A 295 39.62 10.15 35.14
C ASP A 295 39.92 8.76 35.72
N GLU A 296 38.99 7.82 35.53
CA GLU A 296 39.37 6.40 35.46
C GLU A 296 39.80 6.11 34.02
N GLN A 297 41.12 6.07 33.80
CA GLN A 297 41.69 5.61 32.55
C GLN A 297 41.44 4.10 32.37
N ILE A 298 40.33 3.76 31.71
CA ILE A 298 40.14 2.43 31.13
C ILE A 298 40.99 2.36 29.87
N GLN A 299 42.14 1.67 29.95
CA GLN A 299 42.95 1.33 28.78
C GLN A 299 42.08 0.58 27.76
N PRO A 300 41.97 1.01 26.48
CA PRO A 300 41.27 0.25 25.47
C PRO A 300 42.03 -1.05 25.21
N LYS A 301 41.37 -2.19 25.45
CA LYS A 301 41.89 -3.53 25.12
C LYS A 301 42.26 -3.59 23.63
N PRO A 302 43.40 -4.19 23.24
CA PRO A 302 43.79 -4.29 21.84
C PRO A 302 42.75 -5.08 21.05
N GLU A 303 42.06 -4.40 20.14
CA GLU A 303 41.00 -4.97 19.31
C GLU A 303 41.64 -5.94 18.30
N GLN A 304 41.41 -7.24 18.50
CA GLN A 304 41.88 -8.28 17.59
C GLN A 304 41.35 -7.98 16.17
N ALA A 305 42.25 -7.98 15.18
CA ALA A 305 41.92 -7.67 13.81
C ALA A 305 40.74 -8.53 13.32
N PRO A 306 39.64 -7.92 12.85
CA PRO A 306 38.44 -8.68 12.49
C PRO A 306 38.75 -9.67 11.36
N GLY A 307 38.27 -10.91 11.51
CA GLY A 307 38.41 -11.96 10.47
C GLY A 307 37.83 -11.51 9.12
N LYS A 308 38.27 -12.13 8.02
CA LYS A 308 37.90 -11.72 6.63
C LYS A 308 36.38 -11.54 6.44
N VAL A 309 35.58 -12.41 7.05
CA VAL A 309 34.11 -12.34 7.02
C VAL A 309 33.59 -11.09 7.72
N ARG A 310 34.09 -10.77 8.93
CA ARG A 310 33.72 -9.57 9.67
C ARG A 310 34.14 -8.29 8.95
N LYS A 311 35.29 -8.28 8.26
CA LYS A 311 35.69 -7.17 7.39
C LYS A 311 34.74 -6.97 6.22
N PHE A 312 34.31 -8.05 5.57
CA PHE A 312 33.34 -7.97 4.47
C PHE A 312 31.99 -7.40 4.94
N PHE A 313 31.45 -7.91 6.05
CA PHE A 313 30.19 -7.40 6.60
C PHE A 313 30.30 -5.94 7.05
N ASN A 314 31.41 -5.55 7.67
CA ASN A 314 31.64 -4.15 8.04
C ASN A 314 31.78 -3.23 6.82
N TRP A 315 32.29 -3.73 5.69
CA TRP A 315 32.34 -2.99 4.44
C TRP A 315 30.96 -2.91 3.77
N LEU A 316 30.20 -3.99 3.75
CA LEU A 316 28.90 -4.05 3.08
C LEU A 316 27.83 -3.26 3.84
N LEU A 317 27.77 -3.42 5.16
CA LEU A 317 26.72 -2.82 5.98
C LEU A 317 26.97 -1.33 6.23
N PRO A 318 25.89 -0.54 6.42
CA PRO A 318 26.02 0.87 6.74
C PRO A 318 26.62 1.08 8.13
N ASP A 319 27.31 2.20 8.32
CA ASP A 319 27.73 2.64 9.65
C ASP A 319 26.50 3.12 10.44
N ARG A 320 26.17 2.38 11.52
CA ARG A 320 25.03 2.66 12.39
C ARG A 320 25.20 3.91 13.25
N SER A 321 26.43 4.38 13.41
CA SER A 321 26.74 5.59 14.17
C SER A 321 26.71 6.87 13.32
N ARG A 322 26.54 6.74 12.00
CA ARG A 322 26.57 7.88 11.08
C ARG A 322 25.35 8.78 11.28
N VAL A 323 25.63 10.04 11.56
CA VAL A 323 24.64 11.13 11.55
C VAL A 323 24.76 11.88 10.22
N ASP A 324 23.69 11.90 9.44
CA ASP A 324 23.68 12.57 8.14
C ASP A 324 23.64 14.10 8.33
N SER A 325 24.41 14.84 7.52
CA SER A 325 24.42 16.32 7.60
C SER A 325 23.06 16.92 7.23
N ARG A 326 22.78 18.15 7.69
CA ARG A 326 21.54 18.87 7.38
C ARG A 326 21.31 19.00 5.86
N SER A 327 22.35 19.35 5.11
CA SER A 327 22.31 19.48 3.64
C SER A 327 22.04 18.14 2.94
N THR A 328 22.59 17.03 3.47
CA THR A 328 22.30 15.67 2.96
C THR A 328 20.86 15.28 3.25
N THR A 329 20.37 15.57 4.45
CA THR A 329 18.99 15.34 4.86
C THR A 329 18.03 16.08 3.94
N GLN A 330 18.27 17.36 3.65
CA GLN A 330 17.44 18.18 2.75
C GLN A 330 17.39 17.65 1.30
N LEU A 331 18.52 17.15 0.80
CA LEU A 331 18.56 16.47 -0.51
C LEU A 331 17.62 15.27 -0.52
N PHE A 332 17.74 14.37 0.46
CA PHE A 332 16.89 13.18 0.54
C PHE A 332 15.44 13.51 0.90
N SER A 333 15.15 14.59 1.62
CA SER A 333 13.77 15.06 1.83
C SER A 333 13.07 15.30 0.51
N THR A 334 13.73 15.95 -0.45
CA THR A 334 13.12 16.23 -1.76
C THR A 334 12.88 14.94 -2.55
N ILE A 335 13.82 14.00 -2.49
CA ILE A 335 13.70 12.69 -3.14
C ILE A 335 12.58 11.87 -2.48
N GLN A 336 12.45 11.93 -1.16
CA GLN A 336 11.44 11.19 -0.41
C GLN A 336 10.02 11.66 -0.74
N VAL A 337 9.78 12.98 -0.91
CA VAL A 337 8.45 13.46 -1.37
C VAL A 337 8.04 12.75 -2.65
N PHE A 338 8.98 12.64 -3.59
CA PHE A 338 8.74 12.01 -4.87
C PHE A 338 8.49 10.49 -4.76
N THR A 339 9.21 9.78 -3.88
CA THR A 339 8.91 8.35 -3.63
C THR A 339 7.65 8.11 -2.84
N ALA A 340 7.24 9.04 -1.97
CA ALA A 340 5.96 8.97 -1.29
C ALA A 340 4.80 9.07 -2.31
N CYS A 341 4.94 9.92 -3.34
CA CYS A 341 3.99 9.96 -4.46
C CYS A 341 3.94 8.62 -5.21
N PHE A 342 5.09 8.00 -5.47
CA PHE A 342 5.15 6.68 -6.08
C PHE A 342 4.53 5.58 -5.19
N ALA A 343 4.79 5.62 -3.88
CA ALA A 343 4.17 4.72 -2.93
C ALA A 343 2.65 4.90 -2.91
N GLY A 344 2.14 6.14 -2.91
CA GLY A 344 0.71 6.43 -3.06
C GLY A 344 0.13 5.90 -4.36
N PHE A 345 0.85 6.00 -5.47
CA PHE A 345 0.44 5.40 -6.74
C PHE A 345 0.34 3.87 -6.65
N ALA A 346 1.39 3.21 -6.14
CA ALA A 346 1.40 1.76 -5.95
C ALA A 346 0.28 1.30 -5.00
N HIS A 347 0.02 2.09 -3.97
CA HIS A 347 -1.01 1.84 -2.98
C HIS A 347 -2.40 1.90 -3.60
N GLY A 348 -2.75 3.00 -4.28
CA GLY A 348 -4.05 3.13 -4.94
C GLY A 348 -4.31 2.09 -6.03
N ALA A 349 -3.25 1.62 -6.71
CA ALA A 349 -3.34 0.52 -7.67
C ALA A 349 -3.78 -0.80 -7.03
N GLN A 350 -3.40 -1.06 -5.77
CA GLN A 350 -3.72 -2.30 -5.07
C GLN A 350 -5.03 -2.19 -4.27
N ASP A 351 -5.23 -1.07 -3.59
CA ASP A 351 -6.27 -0.94 -2.57
C ASP A 351 -7.66 -0.73 -3.16
N VAL A 352 -7.78 -0.04 -4.30
CA VAL A 352 -9.09 0.12 -4.96
C VAL A 352 -9.73 -1.24 -5.23
N SER A 353 -8.92 -2.25 -5.59
CA SER A 353 -9.38 -3.58 -5.93
C SER A 353 -10.03 -4.28 -4.76
N ASN A 354 -9.57 -4.02 -3.54
CA ASN A 354 -10.13 -4.63 -2.34
C ASN A 354 -11.53 -4.10 -2.03
N ALA A 355 -11.78 -2.79 -2.20
CA ALA A 355 -13.14 -2.24 -2.03
C ALA A 355 -14.05 -2.55 -3.21
N VAL A 356 -13.50 -2.53 -4.43
CA VAL A 356 -14.30 -2.58 -5.66
C VAL A 356 -14.59 -4.00 -6.10
N ALA A 357 -13.75 -5.00 -5.80
CA ALA A 357 -13.98 -6.36 -6.29
C ALA A 357 -15.35 -6.94 -5.85
N PRO A 358 -15.74 -6.92 -4.57
CA PRO A 358 -17.05 -7.43 -4.17
C PRO A 358 -18.20 -6.61 -4.73
N LEU A 359 -18.04 -5.28 -4.83
CA LEU A 359 -19.03 -4.41 -5.45
C LEU A 359 -19.21 -4.72 -6.95
N ALA A 360 -18.10 -4.96 -7.66
CA ALA A 360 -18.11 -5.31 -9.07
C ALA A 360 -18.70 -6.71 -9.30
N ALA A 361 -18.46 -7.67 -8.39
CA ALA A 361 -19.16 -8.96 -8.40
C ALA A 361 -20.66 -8.75 -8.21
N LEU A 362 -21.04 -7.96 -7.21
CA LEU A 362 -22.44 -7.68 -6.88
C LEU A 362 -23.18 -7.03 -8.07
N ILE A 363 -22.59 -6.01 -8.69
CA ILE A 363 -23.16 -5.35 -9.88
C ILE A 363 -23.24 -6.31 -11.06
N SER A 364 -22.22 -7.15 -11.27
CA SER A 364 -22.20 -8.14 -12.35
C SER A 364 -23.33 -9.16 -12.18
N ILE A 365 -23.47 -9.74 -10.98
CA ILE A 365 -24.52 -10.73 -10.71
C ILE A 365 -25.90 -10.09 -10.86
N TYR A 366 -26.10 -8.88 -10.32
CA TYR A 366 -27.36 -8.16 -10.45
C TYR A 366 -27.73 -7.90 -11.91
N ARG A 367 -26.79 -7.44 -12.75
CA ARG A 367 -27.06 -7.10 -14.15
C ARG A 367 -27.25 -8.31 -15.05
N TYR A 368 -26.37 -9.30 -14.93
CA TYR A 368 -26.32 -10.44 -15.86
C TYR A 368 -27.08 -11.66 -15.37
N LYS A 369 -27.60 -11.62 -14.13
CA LYS A 369 -28.34 -12.74 -13.51
C LYS A 369 -27.54 -14.04 -13.48
N SER A 370 -26.21 -13.92 -13.51
CA SER A 370 -25.27 -15.03 -13.63
C SER A 370 -24.10 -14.83 -12.69
N VAL A 371 -23.57 -15.93 -12.17
CA VAL A 371 -22.34 -15.96 -11.38
C VAL A 371 -21.08 -15.86 -12.24
N GLU A 372 -21.21 -15.97 -13.56
CA GLU A 372 -20.09 -15.87 -14.48
C GLU A 372 -19.59 -14.42 -14.58
N GLN A 373 -18.44 -14.15 -13.97
CA GLN A 373 -17.83 -12.81 -13.92
C GLN A 373 -16.95 -12.51 -15.15
N LYS A 374 -17.50 -12.70 -16.37
CA LYS A 374 -16.71 -12.58 -17.61
C LYS A 374 -16.39 -11.13 -17.99
N GLU A 375 -17.21 -10.18 -17.56
CA GLU A 375 -17.12 -8.77 -17.94
C GLU A 375 -16.03 -8.01 -17.19
N VAL A 376 -15.41 -7.05 -17.89
CA VAL A 376 -14.42 -6.13 -17.33
C VAL A 376 -15.09 -5.16 -16.37
N VAL A 377 -14.43 -4.85 -15.25
CA VAL A 377 -14.96 -3.89 -14.27
C VAL A 377 -15.08 -2.50 -14.91
N PRO A 378 -16.27 -1.87 -14.90
CA PRO A 378 -16.43 -0.54 -15.48
C PRO A 378 -15.66 0.53 -14.70
N ILE A 379 -15.13 1.53 -15.42
CA ILE A 379 -14.31 2.60 -14.84
C ILE A 379 -15.03 3.36 -13.71
N TYR A 380 -16.34 3.56 -13.82
CA TYR A 380 -17.10 4.31 -12.81
C TYR A 380 -17.12 3.60 -11.46
N VAL A 381 -16.98 2.26 -11.42
CA VAL A 381 -16.91 1.50 -10.16
C VAL A 381 -15.54 1.71 -9.50
N LEU A 382 -14.46 1.76 -10.31
CA LEU A 382 -13.12 2.09 -9.81
C LEU A 382 -13.07 3.52 -9.27
N LEU A 383 -13.63 4.49 -10.01
CA LEU A 383 -13.73 5.89 -9.57
C LEU A 383 -14.54 6.03 -8.28
N TYR A 384 -15.62 5.27 -8.15
CA TYR A 384 -16.42 5.22 -6.93
C TYR A 384 -15.60 4.72 -5.72
N GLY A 385 -14.86 3.61 -5.89
CA GLY A 385 -14.01 3.06 -4.84
C GLY A 385 -12.93 4.04 -4.39
N VAL A 386 -12.24 4.68 -5.34
CA VAL A 386 -11.24 5.71 -5.05
C VAL A 386 -11.84 6.91 -4.35
N PHE A 387 -13.01 7.38 -4.81
CA PHE A 387 -13.68 8.49 -4.17
C PHE A 387 -13.97 8.19 -2.70
N ALA A 388 -14.44 6.98 -2.40
CA ALA A 388 -14.65 6.53 -1.02
C ALA A 388 -13.34 6.48 -0.21
N ILE A 389 -12.25 5.95 -0.78
CA ILE A 389 -10.90 5.94 -0.18
C ILE A 389 -10.46 7.37 0.17
N CYS A 390 -10.54 8.29 -0.79
CA CYS A 390 -10.20 9.69 -0.57
C CYS A 390 -11.04 10.32 0.55
N VAL A 391 -12.36 10.09 0.58
CA VAL A 391 -13.20 10.61 1.67
C VAL A 391 -12.75 10.08 3.03
N GLY A 392 -12.50 8.78 3.14
CA GLY A 392 -12.03 8.15 4.38
C GLY A 392 -10.69 8.68 4.88
N LEU A 393 -9.75 8.83 3.95
CA LEU A 393 -8.44 9.45 4.17
C LEU A 393 -8.59 10.83 4.84
N TRP A 394 -9.41 11.71 4.27
CA TRP A 394 -9.57 13.07 4.78
C TRP A 394 -10.30 13.12 6.13
N VAL A 395 -11.30 12.25 6.34
CA VAL A 395 -12.12 12.26 7.56
C VAL A 395 -11.41 11.58 8.73
N LEU A 396 -10.78 10.42 8.52
CA LEU A 396 -10.28 9.54 9.59
C LEU A 396 -8.78 9.21 9.50
N GLY A 397 -8.09 9.50 8.39
CA GLY A 397 -6.68 9.16 8.20
C GLY A 397 -5.72 9.74 9.25
N HIS A 398 -6.14 10.81 9.94
CA HIS A 398 -5.34 11.48 10.97
C HIS A 398 -5.09 10.61 12.19
N ARG A 399 -5.93 9.58 12.40
CA ARG A 399 -5.81 8.63 13.51
C ARG A 399 -4.67 7.65 13.29
N VAL A 400 -4.42 7.20 12.05
CA VAL A 400 -3.48 6.10 11.79
C VAL A 400 -2.15 6.58 11.19
N ILE A 401 -2.12 7.68 10.44
CA ILE A 401 -0.90 8.12 9.73
C ILE A 401 0.31 8.37 10.65
N LYS A 402 0.08 8.77 11.91
CA LYS A 402 1.15 9.03 12.89
C LYS A 402 1.71 7.75 13.55
N THR A 403 1.03 6.60 13.48
CA THR A 403 1.43 5.42 14.26
C THR A 403 2.41 4.50 13.56
N VAL A 404 2.38 4.41 12.22
CA VAL A 404 3.14 3.40 11.44
C VAL A 404 4.59 3.83 11.15
N GLY A 405 4.87 5.13 10.99
CA GLY A 405 6.19 5.64 10.60
C GLY A 405 7.16 6.02 11.73
N GLN A 406 6.66 6.51 12.87
CA GLN A 406 7.53 7.05 13.94
C GLN A 406 7.81 6.08 15.07
N LYS A 407 6.96 5.06 15.24
CA LYS A 407 7.01 4.24 16.46
C LYS A 407 7.94 3.02 16.32
N MET A 408 8.13 2.45 15.13
CA MET A 408 8.82 1.16 14.96
C MET A 408 10.35 1.26 14.85
N SER A 409 10.86 2.29 14.18
CA SER A 409 12.29 2.58 13.97
C SER A 409 12.43 4.09 13.77
N GLU A 410 13.61 4.65 14.06
CA GLU A 410 13.94 6.00 13.61
C GLU A 410 14.08 6.01 12.08
N ILE A 411 13.28 6.83 11.41
CA ILE A 411 13.26 6.94 9.95
C ILE A 411 13.73 8.35 9.58
N ASN A 412 14.90 8.44 8.96
CA ASN A 412 15.31 9.66 8.29
C ASN A 412 14.93 9.62 6.79
N PRO A 413 15.07 10.74 6.07
CA PRO A 413 14.63 10.80 4.68
C PRO A 413 15.30 9.82 3.72
N ALA A 414 16.59 9.50 3.90
CA ALA A 414 17.28 8.53 3.06
C ALA A 414 16.76 7.10 3.26
N SER A 415 16.51 6.69 4.51
CA SER A 415 15.85 5.40 4.78
C SER A 415 14.40 5.40 4.30
N GLY A 416 13.66 6.48 4.55
CA GLY A 416 12.26 6.61 4.14
C GLY A 416 12.09 6.45 2.63
N PHE A 417 12.95 7.12 1.85
CA PHE A 417 13.05 6.96 0.40
C PHE A 417 13.17 5.48 -0.01
N THR A 418 14.12 4.73 0.58
CA THR A 418 14.35 3.33 0.20
C THR A 418 13.24 2.38 0.64
N ILE A 419 12.63 2.65 1.80
CA ILE A 419 11.52 1.88 2.37
C ILE A 419 10.28 2.05 1.48
N GLU A 420 9.91 3.30 1.15
CA GLU A 420 8.77 3.62 0.29
C GLU A 420 8.95 3.00 -1.09
N PHE A 421 10.14 3.18 -1.67
CA PHE A 421 10.42 2.70 -3.02
C PHE A 421 10.42 1.17 -3.11
N GLY A 422 11.07 0.48 -2.16
CA GLY A 422 11.10 -0.99 -2.16
C GLY A 422 9.74 -1.62 -1.86
N ALA A 423 8.96 -1.05 -0.95
CA ALA A 423 7.59 -1.47 -0.69
C ALA A 423 6.68 -1.27 -1.92
N ALA A 424 6.76 -0.10 -2.56
CA ALA A 424 5.98 0.23 -3.76
C ALA A 424 6.33 -0.66 -4.96
N MET A 425 7.62 -0.90 -5.22
CA MET A 425 8.07 -1.81 -6.27
C MET A 425 7.54 -3.23 -6.07
N THR A 426 7.64 -3.75 -4.84
CA THR A 426 7.16 -5.09 -4.50
C THR A 426 5.64 -5.19 -4.70
N SER A 427 4.92 -4.16 -4.26
CA SER A 427 3.46 -4.08 -4.37
C SER A 427 3.02 -4.13 -5.83
N LEU A 428 3.58 -3.27 -6.69
CA LEU A 428 3.23 -3.23 -8.11
C LEU A 428 3.62 -4.49 -8.88
N LEU A 429 4.78 -5.10 -8.57
CA LEU A 429 5.16 -6.36 -9.19
C LEU A 429 4.17 -7.47 -8.85
N ALA A 430 3.77 -7.57 -7.59
CA ALA A 430 2.77 -8.55 -7.15
C ALA A 430 1.39 -8.29 -7.80
N SER A 431 0.99 -7.02 -7.89
CA SER A 431 -0.24 -6.60 -8.59
C SER A 431 -0.24 -7.10 -10.04
N LYS A 432 0.90 -7.01 -10.73
CA LYS A 432 1.01 -7.42 -12.14
C LYS A 432 0.96 -8.92 -12.37
N ILE A 433 1.53 -9.71 -11.46
CA ILE A 433 1.42 -11.17 -11.51
C ILE A 433 0.10 -11.69 -10.93
N GLY A 434 -0.83 -10.79 -10.59
CA GLY A 434 -2.15 -11.13 -10.06
C GLY A 434 -2.13 -11.72 -8.65
N LEU A 435 -1.04 -11.53 -7.89
CA LEU A 435 -0.97 -12.01 -6.52
C LEU A 435 -1.52 -10.92 -5.58
N PRO A 436 -2.62 -11.17 -4.85
CA PRO A 436 -3.03 -10.26 -3.79
C PRO A 436 -2.00 -10.30 -2.68
N ILE A 437 -1.35 -9.16 -2.48
CA ILE A 437 -0.52 -8.95 -1.32
C ILE A 437 -1.10 -7.82 -0.47
N SER A 438 -0.59 -7.71 0.76
CA SER A 438 -0.85 -6.59 1.64
C SER A 438 0.24 -5.53 1.47
N THR A 439 -0.15 -4.31 1.12
CA THR A 439 0.73 -3.12 1.10
C THR A 439 1.28 -2.84 2.49
N THR A 440 0.46 -2.99 3.54
CA THR A 440 0.86 -2.90 4.96
C THR A 440 2.02 -3.84 5.27
N HIS A 441 1.97 -5.10 4.83
CA HIS A 441 3.07 -6.05 5.04
C HIS A 441 4.34 -5.63 4.30
N CYS A 442 4.20 -5.19 3.05
CA CYS A 442 5.35 -4.75 2.27
C CYS A 442 6.06 -3.56 2.92
N LEU A 443 5.30 -2.58 3.43
CA LEU A 443 5.89 -1.45 4.15
C LEU A 443 6.56 -1.91 5.45
N VAL A 444 5.85 -2.65 6.30
CA VAL A 444 6.39 -3.11 7.60
C VAL A 444 7.65 -3.96 7.40
N GLY A 445 7.65 -4.87 6.42
CA GLY A 445 8.84 -5.65 6.06
C GLY A 445 10.02 -4.78 5.63
N SER A 446 9.75 -3.73 4.85
CA SER A 446 10.75 -2.75 4.41
C SER A 446 11.32 -1.93 5.57
N VAL A 447 10.46 -1.45 6.48
CA VAL A 447 10.85 -0.71 7.69
C VAL A 447 11.72 -1.58 8.60
N VAL A 448 11.30 -2.83 8.85
CA VAL A 448 12.05 -3.77 9.71
C VAL A 448 13.39 -4.12 9.08
N ALA A 449 13.44 -4.41 7.77
CA ALA A 449 14.69 -4.80 7.13
C ALA A 449 15.71 -3.64 7.08
N VAL A 450 15.28 -2.45 6.63
CA VAL A 450 16.15 -1.26 6.58
C VAL A 450 16.53 -0.80 8.00
N GLY A 451 15.59 -0.81 8.94
CA GLY A 451 15.84 -0.51 10.35
C GLY A 451 16.89 -1.44 10.97
N SER A 452 16.91 -2.72 10.59
CA SER A 452 17.86 -3.71 11.13
C SER A 452 19.31 -3.46 10.69
N ILE A 453 19.51 -2.95 9.48
CA ILE A 453 20.86 -2.69 8.96
C ILE A 453 21.37 -1.30 9.32
N ARG A 454 20.47 -0.34 9.55
CA ARG A 454 20.79 1.08 9.74
C ARG A 454 20.71 1.55 11.20
N SER A 455 19.62 1.24 11.91
CA SER A 455 19.28 1.89 13.17
C SER A 455 20.32 1.58 14.25
N GLY A 456 20.84 2.63 14.90
CA GLY A 456 21.72 2.50 16.07
C GLY A 456 20.96 2.01 17.31
N GLU A 457 19.72 2.48 17.49
CA GLU A 457 18.82 2.07 18.60
C GLU A 457 18.10 0.73 18.35
N GLY A 458 18.19 0.19 17.13
CA GLY A 458 17.51 -1.04 16.72
C GLY A 458 16.01 -0.85 16.45
N ILE A 459 15.28 -1.97 16.41
CA ILE A 459 13.84 -2.03 16.11
C ILE A 459 13.06 -2.32 17.37
N LYS A 460 11.93 -1.62 17.58
CA LYS A 460 11.02 -1.90 18.68
C LYS A 460 10.19 -3.16 18.40
N TRP A 461 10.75 -4.32 18.74
CA TRP A 461 10.15 -5.64 18.52
C TRP A 461 8.77 -5.83 19.14
N SER A 462 8.44 -5.13 20.24
CA SER A 462 7.12 -5.17 20.86
C SER A 462 6.02 -4.64 19.93
N ILE A 463 6.32 -3.59 19.16
CA ILE A 463 5.39 -2.97 18.22
C ILE A 463 5.22 -3.87 17.00
N PHE A 464 6.33 -4.39 16.46
CA PHE A 464 6.29 -5.36 15.37
C PHE A 464 5.43 -6.58 15.72
N ARG A 465 5.65 -7.16 16.91
CA ARG A 465 4.83 -8.27 17.42
C ARG A 465 3.34 -7.91 17.47
N ASN A 466 2.99 -6.73 17.97
CA ASN A 466 1.60 -6.30 18.07
C ASN A 466 0.93 -6.15 16.69
N ILE A 467 1.68 -5.70 15.68
CA ILE A 467 1.21 -5.65 14.29
C ILE A 467 1.01 -7.06 13.72
N VAL A 468 1.95 -7.98 13.93
CA VAL A 468 1.78 -9.37 13.49
C VAL A 468 0.55 -10.02 14.14
N ILE A 469 0.30 -9.74 15.42
CA ILE A 469 -0.91 -10.20 16.11
C ILE A 469 -2.17 -9.60 15.47
N SER A 470 -2.18 -8.30 15.14
CA SER A 470 -3.34 -7.69 14.48
C SER A 470 -3.65 -8.34 13.13
N TRP A 471 -2.62 -8.74 12.38
CA TRP A 471 -2.79 -9.45 11.10
C TRP A 471 -3.42 -10.83 11.26
N VAL A 472 -2.99 -11.60 12.26
CA VAL A 472 -3.56 -12.92 12.56
C VAL A 472 -5.00 -12.80 13.05
N VAL A 473 -5.31 -11.81 13.88
CA VAL A 473 -6.66 -11.57 14.43
C VAL A 473 -7.63 -11.04 13.36
N THR A 474 -7.12 -10.29 12.38
CA THR A 474 -7.96 -9.69 11.33
C THR A 474 -8.79 -10.71 10.56
N LEU A 475 -8.19 -11.83 10.17
CA LEU A 475 -8.86 -12.88 9.37
C LEU A 475 -10.07 -13.50 10.10
N PRO A 476 -9.94 -14.07 11.32
CA PRO A 476 -11.06 -14.69 12.01
C PRO A 476 -12.11 -13.66 12.43
N VAL A 477 -11.74 -12.43 12.78
CA VAL A 477 -12.73 -11.42 13.19
C VAL A 477 -13.54 -10.93 12.00
N ALA A 478 -12.90 -10.59 10.87
CA ALA A 478 -13.62 -10.21 9.66
C ALA A 478 -14.51 -11.36 9.14
N GLY A 479 -14.01 -12.60 9.21
CA GLY A 479 -14.78 -13.80 8.88
C GLY A 479 -15.97 -14.03 9.79
N ALA A 480 -15.81 -13.89 11.11
CA ALA A 480 -16.91 -14.04 12.06
C ALA A 480 -18.00 -12.98 11.86
N ILE A 481 -17.62 -11.71 11.63
CA ILE A 481 -18.59 -10.64 11.35
C ILE A 481 -19.32 -10.93 10.03
N SER A 482 -18.60 -11.30 8.97
CA SER A 482 -19.22 -11.63 7.68
C SER A 482 -20.15 -12.84 7.77
N ALA A 483 -19.75 -13.89 8.49
CA ALA A 483 -20.59 -15.05 8.77
C ALA A 483 -21.86 -14.65 9.54
N GLY A 484 -21.74 -13.80 10.56
CA GLY A 484 -22.88 -13.27 11.31
C GLY A 484 -23.85 -12.48 10.44
N ILE A 485 -23.33 -11.60 9.57
CA ILE A 485 -24.14 -10.87 8.59
C ILE A 485 -24.83 -11.86 7.63
N MET A 486 -24.10 -12.85 7.13
CA MET A 486 -24.65 -13.85 6.21
C MET A 486 -25.75 -14.71 6.87
N LEU A 487 -25.62 -15.05 8.16
CA LEU A 487 -26.67 -15.76 8.90
C LEU A 487 -27.95 -14.93 9.00
N VAL A 488 -27.83 -13.63 9.27
CA VAL A 488 -28.98 -12.71 9.28
C VAL A 488 -29.59 -12.62 7.89
N LEU A 489 -28.76 -12.44 6.84
CA LEU A 489 -29.22 -12.39 5.46
C LEU A 489 -29.92 -13.68 5.02
N LYS A 490 -29.39 -14.83 5.44
CA LYS A 490 -30.00 -16.14 5.18
C LYS A 490 -31.35 -16.30 5.89
N TRP A 491 -31.57 -15.64 7.03
CA TRP A 491 -32.85 -15.72 7.74
C TRP A 491 -33.92 -14.79 7.15
N ILE A 492 -33.52 -13.63 6.59
CA ILE A 492 -34.47 -12.62 6.07
C ILE A 492 -34.71 -12.68 4.57
N ALA A 493 -33.78 -13.26 3.79
CA ALA A 493 -33.77 -13.11 2.33
C ALA A 493 -33.54 -14.42 1.54
N LEU A 494 -33.19 -15.52 2.20
CA LEU A 494 -33.14 -16.88 1.65
C LEU A 494 -34.12 -17.76 2.42
#